data_AF-A0A929DKM5-F1
#
_entry.id   AF-A0A929DKM5-F1
#
_cell.length_a   1.000
_cell.length_b   1.000
_cell.length_c   1.000
_cell.angle_alpha   90.00
_cell.angle_beta   90.00
_cell.angle_gamma   90.00
#
_symmetry.space_group_name_H-M   'P 1'
#
loop_
_entity.id
_entity.type
_entity.pdbx_description
1 polymer ?
#
loop_
_entity_poly.entity_id
_entity_poly.type
_entity_poly.pdbx_seq_one_letter_code
_entity_poly.pdbx_strand_id
1 'polypeptide(L)' 'MIIEFKKTSGNALDACHSISRNIAEGYCRRNLKEYLNFFNISLGSCGEFHSSYYSFFKADYISKDEFE' A
#
# COMPACT_ATOMS: atom_id res chain seq x y z
N MET A 1 -14.08 -15.03 -9.92
CA MET A 1 -13.21 -15.25 -8.74
C MET A 1 -11.72 -14.97 -9.05
N ILE A 2 -11.07 -15.70 -9.97
CA ILE A 2 -9.64 -15.51 -10.30
C ILE A 2 -9.33 -14.11 -10.89
N ILE A 3 -10.22 -13.55 -11.70
CA ILE A 3 -10.03 -12.22 -12.33
C ILE A 3 -10.11 -11.09 -11.27
N GLU A 4 -11.05 -11.19 -10.34
CA GLU A 4 -11.22 -10.24 -9.23
C GLU A 4 -9.95 -10.20 -8.36
N PHE A 5 -9.42 -11.38 -8.02
CA PHE A 5 -8.20 -11.51 -7.24
C PHE A 5 -7.00 -10.86 -7.94
N LYS A 6 -6.80 -11.12 -9.24
CA LYS A 6 -5.70 -10.50 -10.02
C LYS A 6 -5.79 -8.98 -10.06
N LYS A 7 -7.00 -8.42 -10.14
CA LYS A 7 -7.23 -6.97 -10.14
C LYS A 7 -6.90 -6.38 -8.76
N THR A 8 -7.43 -6.97 -7.70
CA THR A 8 -7.21 -6.47 -6.33
C THR A 8 -5.75 -6.64 -5.91
N SER A 9 -5.07 -7.71 -6.34
CA SER A 9 -3.63 -7.89 -6.10
C SER A 9 -2.79 -6.83 -6.82
N GLY A 10 -3.18 -6.42 -8.04
CA GLY A 10 -2.54 -5.31 -8.75
C GLY A 10 -2.64 -4.00 -7.95
N ASN A 11 -3.84 -3.66 -7.49
CA ASN A 11 -4.06 -2.47 -6.68
C ASN A 11 -3.25 -2.49 -5.37
N ALA A 12 -3.15 -3.65 -4.71
CA ALA A 12 -2.33 -3.80 -3.50
C ALA A 12 -0.84 -3.57 -3.79
N LEU A 13 -0.31 -4.08 -4.90
CA LEU A 13 1.07 -3.84 -5.33
C LEU A 13 1.31 -2.36 -5.66
N ASP A 14 0.36 -1.70 -6.31
CA ASP A 14 0.45 -0.27 -6.62
C ASP A 14 0.48 0.57 -5.35
N ALA A 15 -0.35 0.23 -4.36
CA ALA A 15 -0.33 0.87 -3.04
C ALA A 15 1.02 0.66 -2.32
N CYS A 16 1.54 -0.57 -2.32
CA CYS A 16 2.85 -0.89 -1.74
C CYS A 16 3.98 -0.04 -2.36
N HIS A 17 4.04 0.03 -3.69
CA HIS A 17 5.02 0.87 -4.37
C HIS A 17 4.81 2.37 -4.10
N SER A 18 3.55 2.81 -4.01
CA SER A 18 3.19 4.21 -3.71
C SER A 18 3.76 4.70 -2.39
N ILE A 19 3.84 3.85 -1.35
CA ILE A 19 4.43 4.19 -0.05
C ILE A 19 5.86 4.71 -0.24
N SER A 20 6.74 3.88 -0.82
CA SER A 20 8.15 4.24 -1.00
C SER A 20 8.34 5.43 -1.96
N ARG A 21 7.54 5.50 -3.03
CA ARG A 21 7.58 6.60 -4.01
C ARG A 21 7.26 7.94 -3.38
N ASN A 22 6.20 8.01 -2.57
CA ASN A 22 5.81 9.25 -1.91
C ASN A 22 6.82 9.67 -0.82
N ILE A 23 7.41 8.72 -0.08
CA ILE A 23 8.50 9.03 0.86
C ILE A 23 9.68 9.67 0.13
N ALA A 24 10.12 9.06 -0.97
CA ALA A 24 11.24 9.57 -1.77
C ALA A 24 10.91 10.92 -2.42
N GLU A 25 9.70 11.08 -2.97
CA GLU A 25 9.27 12.35 -3.56
C GLU A 25 9.23 13.46 -2.51
N GLY A 26 8.66 13.19 -1.33
CA GLY A 26 8.61 14.12 -0.21
C GLY A 26 10.00 14.57 0.24
N TYR A 27 10.96 13.63 0.34
CA TYR A 27 12.36 13.95 0.64
C TYR A 27 12.96 14.90 -0.39
N CYS A 28 12.69 14.68 -1.68
CA CYS A 28 13.17 15.52 -2.77
C CYS A 28 12.61 16.96 -2.76
N ARG A 29 11.50 17.23 -2.05
CA ARG A 29 10.93 18.59 -1.93
C ARG A 29 11.79 19.54 -1.11
N ARG A 30 12.72 19.04 -0.29
CA ARG A 30 13.66 19.84 0.53
C ARG A 30 12.98 20.87 1.43
N ASN A 31 11.76 20.57 1.86
CA ASN A 31 10.93 21.41 2.71
C ASN A 31 10.11 20.53 3.64
N LEU A 32 10.16 20.80 4.95
CA LEU A 32 9.51 19.97 5.97
C LEU A 32 7.99 19.90 5.76
N LYS A 33 7.34 21.02 5.43
CA LYS A 33 5.87 21.03 5.27
C LYS A 33 5.42 20.14 4.11
N GLU A 34 6.14 20.20 2.99
CA GLU A 34 5.87 19.33 1.86
C GLU A 34 6.23 17.88 2.16
N TYR A 35 7.34 17.63 2.86
CA TYR A 35 7.70 16.26 3.23
C TYR A 35 6.63 15.61 4.12
N LEU A 36 6.11 16.32 5.11
CA LEU A 36 4.99 15.86 5.93
C LEU A 36 3.73 15.60 5.11
N ASN A 37 3.45 16.43 4.10
CA ASN A 37 2.32 16.19 3.18
C ASN A 37 2.49 14.86 2.42
N PHE A 38 3.68 14.60 1.88
CA PHE A 38 3.98 13.34 1.19
C PHE A 38 4.00 12.13 2.14
N PHE A 39 4.36 12.31 3.41
CA PHE A 39 4.18 11.26 4.42
C PHE A 39 2.72 10.94 4.68
N ASN A 40 1.82 11.93 4.70
CA ASN A 40 0.38 11.67 4.81
C ASN A 40 -0.15 10.86 3.61
N ILE A 41 0.35 11.14 2.39
CA ILE A 41 0.01 10.33 1.22
C ILE A 41 0.54 8.90 1.37
N SER A 42 1.80 8.76 1.79
CA SER A 42 2.43 7.45 2.05
C SER A 42 1.64 6.64 3.09
N LEU A 43 1.18 7.30 4.16
CA LEU A 43 0.36 6.70 5.21
C LEU A 43 -1.00 6.25 4.68
N GLY A 44 -1.63 7.03 3.79
CA GLY A 44 -2.83 6.61 3.07
C GLY A 44 -2.62 5.32 2.29
N SER A 45 -1.53 5.23 1.53
CA SER A 45 -1.17 4.01 0.80
C SER A 45 -0.86 2.81 1.71
N CYS A 46 -0.32 3.03 2.93
CA CYS A 46 -0.21 1.95 3.93
C CYS A 46 -1.58 1.38 4.32
N GLY A 47 -2.59 2.23 4.49
CA GLY A 47 -3.95 1.80 4.81
C GLY A 47 -4.61 1.00 3.67
N GLU A 48 -4.43 1.44 2.43
CA GLU A 48 -4.90 0.73 1.24
C GLU A 48 -4.23 -0.64 1.07
N PHE A 49 -2.92 -0.71 1.26
CA PHE A 49 -2.18 -1.97 1.20
C PHE A 49 -2.62 -2.92 2.33
N HIS A 50 -2.67 -2.44 3.58
CA HIS A 50 -3.04 -3.26 4.72
C HIS A 50 -4.48 -3.79 4.62
N SER A 51 -5.43 -2.95 4.23
CA SER A 51 -6.82 -3.37 4.03
C SER A 51 -6.96 -4.42 2.92
N SER A 52 -6.21 -4.28 1.82
CA SER A 52 -6.17 -5.27 0.74
C SER A 52 -5.57 -6.59 1.24
N TYR A 53 -4.46 -6.52 1.97
CA TYR A 53 -3.75 -7.69 2.50
C TYR A 53 -4.58 -8.47 3.51
N TYR A 54 -5.24 -7.77 4.45
CA TYR A 54 -6.20 -8.36 5.37
C TYR A 54 -7.39 -8.98 4.64
N SER A 55 -7.87 -8.36 3.57
CA SER A 55 -8.94 -8.93 2.74
C SER A 55 -8.51 -10.20 2.03
N PHE A 56 -7.25 -10.29 1.59
CA PHE A 56 -6.71 -11.52 1.01
C PHE A 56 -6.65 -12.65 2.02
N PHE A 57 -6.23 -12.36 3.25
CA PHE A 57 -6.24 -13.32 4.34
C PHE A 57 -7.66 -13.79 4.67
N LYS A 58 -8.63 -12.86 4.79
CA LYS A 58 -10.03 -13.20 5.07
C LYS A 58 -10.73 -13.98 3.96
N ALA A 59 -10.24 -13.89 2.73
CA ALA A 59 -10.76 -14.62 1.60
C ALA A 59 -9.97 -15.92 1.30
N ASP A 60 -9.10 -16.34 2.23
CA ASP A 60 -8.26 -17.53 2.13
C ASP A 60 -7.35 -17.55 0.87
N TYR A 61 -7.00 -16.36 0.35
CA TYR A 61 -6.06 -16.23 -0.77
C TYR A 61 -4.60 -16.30 -0.34
N ILE A 62 -4.32 -15.98 0.93
CA ILE A 62 -3.02 -16.13 1.57
C ILE A 62 -3.21 -16.85 2.89
N SER A 63 -2.23 -17.66 3.26
CA SER A 63 -2.19 -18.38 4.52
C SER A 63 -1.94 -17.45 5.71
N LYS A 64 -2.19 -17.97 6.91
CA LYS A 64 -1.86 -17.27 8.15
C LYS A 64 -0.36 -16.98 8.27
N ASP A 65 0.48 -17.95 7.89
CA ASP A 65 1.94 -17.80 7.91
C ASP A 65 2.44 -16.78 6.88
N GLU A 66 1.70 -16.56 5.79
CA GLU A 66 1.99 -15.46 4.87
C GLU A 66 1.55 -14.12 5.45
N PHE A 67 0.43 -14.07 6.18
CA PHE A 67 -0.13 -12.84 6.73
C PHE A 67 0.61 -12.29 7.98
N GLU A 68 1.21 -13.15 8.80
CA GLU A 68 1.95 -12.81 10.04
C GLU A 68 3.46 -12.59 9.81
#